data_AF-A0AAD6BL70-F1
#
_entry.id   AF-A0AAD6BL70-F1
#
_cell.length_a   1.000
_cell.length_b   1.000
_cell.length_c   1.000
_cell.angle_alpha   90.00
_cell.angle_beta   90.00
_cell.angle_gamma   90.00
#
_symmetry.space_group_name_H-M   'P 1'
#
loop_
_entity.id
_entity.type
_entity.pdbx_description
1 polymer ?
#
loop_
_entity_poly.entity_id
_entity_poly.type
_entity_poly.pdbx_seq_one_letter_code
_entity_poly.pdbx_strand_id
1 'polypeptide(L)'
;MHDVVPLKEGYEGEKAELDTETQQMIQKRQLKIEEIQHSVDLSKEEADREIAEGVQVFTALKESVERGQANLINTIKEKQKTTEKQAEDFIKELEQEISELKKRSSEVEQHIADFLVLENNLRKVGVFVDYEEGLVSFYDVDAAALIYSFTGCSFTEKLFPYFNPGRKDDGENSAPLIISPVRVN
;
A
#
# COMPACT_ATOMS: atom_id res chain seq x y z
N MET A 1 -13.28 -103.38 73.21
CA MET A 1 -14.03 -102.38 73.99
C MET A 1 -14.12 -101.16 73.08
N HIS A 2 -15.28 -100.92 72.47
CA HIS A 2 -15.43 -99.80 71.55
C HIS A 2 -15.84 -98.58 72.36
N ASP A 3 -15.01 -97.56 72.32
CA ASP A 3 -15.26 -96.29 72.99
C ASP A 3 -16.31 -95.53 72.19
N VAL A 4 -17.54 -95.49 72.71
CA VAL A 4 -18.66 -94.80 72.09
C VAL A 4 -18.62 -93.37 72.60
N VAL A 5 -17.91 -92.52 71.87
CA VAL A 5 -17.91 -91.07 72.12
C VAL A 5 -19.34 -90.55 71.89
N PRO A 6 -19.94 -89.82 72.84
CA PRO A 6 -21.27 -89.24 72.66
C PRO A 6 -21.29 -88.34 71.41
N LEU A 7 -22.20 -88.63 70.49
CA LEU A 7 -22.44 -87.88 69.23
C LEU A 7 -22.51 -86.35 69.39
N LYS A 8 -22.81 -85.87 70.61
CA LYS A 8 -22.95 -84.46 70.95
C LYS A 8 -21.59 -83.74 71.13
N GLU A 9 -20.59 -84.41 71.69
CA GLU A 9 -19.26 -83.82 71.95
C GLU A 9 -18.44 -83.71 70.66
N GLY A 10 -18.56 -84.69 69.74
CA GLY A 10 -17.94 -84.60 68.41
C GLY A 10 -18.54 -83.51 67.53
N TYR A 11 -19.86 -83.31 67.60
CA TYR A 11 -20.57 -82.29 66.82
C TYR A 11 -20.27 -80.85 67.30
N GLU A 12 -20.05 -80.66 68.60
CA GLU A 12 -19.70 -79.36 69.17
C GLU A 12 -18.24 -78.97 68.87
N GLY A 13 -17.31 -79.94 68.86
CA GLY A 13 -15.91 -79.71 68.48
C GLY A 13 -15.73 -79.32 67.02
N GLU A 14 -16.34 -80.09 66.09
CA GLU A 14 -16.26 -79.83 64.64
C GLU A 14 -16.94 -78.51 64.26
N LYS A 15 -18.06 -78.17 64.93
CA LYS A 15 -18.74 -76.89 64.75
C LYS A 15 -17.89 -75.70 65.20
N ALA A 16 -17.21 -75.83 66.35
CA ALA A 16 -16.35 -74.76 66.87
C ALA A 16 -15.15 -74.49 65.95
N GLU A 17 -14.55 -75.54 65.39
CA GLU A 17 -13.44 -75.44 64.43
C GLU A 17 -13.87 -74.75 63.13
N LEU A 18 -15.02 -75.15 62.57
CA LEU A 18 -15.63 -74.53 61.38
C LEU A 18 -15.99 -73.04 61.59
N ASP A 19 -16.49 -72.69 62.78
CA ASP A 19 -16.79 -71.29 63.14
C ASP A 19 -15.50 -70.44 63.18
N THR A 20 -14.39 -70.98 63.71
CA THR A 20 -13.10 -70.28 63.70
C THR A 20 -12.52 -70.08 62.29
N GLU A 21 -12.55 -71.10 61.43
CA GLU A 21 -12.10 -70.97 60.04
C GLU A 21 -12.94 -69.95 59.26
N THR A 22 -14.25 -69.95 59.50
CA THR A 22 -15.18 -68.98 58.90
C THR A 22 -14.86 -67.56 59.34
N GLN A 23 -14.58 -67.33 60.63
CA GLN A 23 -14.17 -66.00 61.13
C GLN A 23 -12.85 -65.50 60.53
N GLN A 24 -11.83 -66.36 60.41
CA GLN A 24 -10.57 -65.96 59.78
C GLN A 24 -10.75 -65.59 58.31
N MET A 25 -11.57 -66.36 57.58
CA MET A 25 -11.92 -66.03 56.20
C MET A 25 -12.66 -64.69 56.08
N ILE A 26 -13.52 -64.35 57.04
CA ILE A 26 -14.20 -63.05 57.10
C ILE A 26 -13.19 -61.93 57.31
N GLN A 27 -12.30 -62.03 58.32
CA GLN A 27 -11.28 -61.01 58.58
C GLN A 27 -10.34 -60.80 57.39
N LYS A 28 -9.90 -61.89 56.75
CA LYS A 28 -9.07 -61.81 55.55
C LYS A 28 -9.79 -61.09 54.41
N ARG A 29 -11.09 -61.32 54.22
CA ARG A 29 -11.90 -60.60 53.22
C ARG A 29 -12.10 -59.13 53.59
N GLN A 30 -12.25 -58.79 54.87
CA GLN A 30 -12.35 -57.39 55.32
C GLN A 30 -11.07 -56.61 55.02
N LEU A 31 -9.90 -57.15 55.37
CA LEU A 31 -8.61 -56.57 55.00
C LEU A 31 -8.47 -56.39 53.48
N LYS A 32 -8.89 -57.39 52.71
CA LYS A 32 -8.86 -57.31 51.24
C LYS A 32 -9.75 -56.19 50.70
N ILE A 33 -10.92 -55.98 51.30
CA ILE A 33 -11.82 -54.88 50.93
C ILE A 33 -11.13 -53.54 51.20
N GLU A 34 -10.52 -53.35 52.38
CA GLU A 34 -9.80 -52.13 52.73
C GLU A 34 -8.63 -51.84 51.76
N GLU A 35 -7.83 -52.85 51.43
CA GLU A 35 -6.76 -52.74 50.42
C GLU A 35 -7.29 -52.28 49.05
N ILE A 36 -8.40 -52.89 48.60
CA ILE A 36 -9.02 -52.54 47.31
C ILE A 36 -9.58 -51.11 47.36
N GLN A 37 -10.22 -50.71 48.45
CA GLN A 37 -10.75 -49.36 48.64
C GLN A 37 -9.64 -48.31 48.51
N HIS A 38 -8.53 -48.51 49.23
CA HIS A 38 -7.38 -47.61 49.18
C HIS A 38 -6.77 -47.54 47.77
N SER A 39 -6.63 -48.70 47.10
CA SER A 39 -6.12 -48.76 45.72
C SER A 39 -7.04 -47.99 44.75
N VAL A 40 -8.35 -48.12 44.91
CA VAL A 40 -9.35 -47.38 44.11
C VAL A 40 -9.23 -45.88 44.34
N ASP A 41 -9.05 -45.42 45.57
CA ASP A 41 -8.94 -43.98 45.85
C ASP A 41 -7.62 -43.41 45.31
N LEU A 42 -6.50 -44.10 45.48
CA LEU A 42 -5.22 -43.72 44.88
C LEU A 42 -5.31 -43.65 43.35
N SER A 43 -6.01 -44.61 42.72
CA SER A 43 -6.21 -44.60 41.26
C SER A 43 -7.06 -43.42 40.78
N LYS A 44 -8.02 -42.93 41.58
CA LYS A 44 -8.79 -41.73 41.23
C LYS A 44 -7.92 -40.48 41.31
N GLU A 45 -7.15 -40.33 42.38
CA GLU A 45 -6.22 -39.21 42.55
C GLU A 45 -5.18 -39.16 41.42
N GLU A 46 -4.67 -40.33 41.01
CA GLU A 46 -3.76 -40.44 39.87
C GLU A 46 -4.43 -40.02 38.56
N ALA A 47 -5.64 -40.50 38.28
CA ALA A 47 -6.39 -40.11 37.08
C ALA A 47 -6.68 -38.60 37.05
N ASP A 48 -7.06 -38.01 38.18
CA ASP A 48 -7.29 -36.57 38.30
C ASP A 48 -6.00 -35.77 38.06
N ARG A 49 -4.85 -36.28 38.55
CA ARG A 49 -3.54 -35.68 38.28
C ARG A 49 -3.19 -35.72 36.80
N GLU A 50 -3.31 -36.88 36.14
CA GLU A 50 -3.04 -37.02 34.71
C GLU A 50 -3.94 -36.11 33.86
N ILE A 51 -5.22 -35.96 34.24
CA ILE A 51 -6.15 -35.03 33.60
C ILE A 51 -5.66 -33.58 33.75
N ALA A 52 -5.27 -33.17 34.97
CA ALA A 52 -4.81 -31.82 35.23
C ALA A 52 -3.54 -31.48 34.44
N GLU A 53 -2.56 -32.39 34.42
CA GLU A 53 -1.33 -32.24 33.65
C GLU A 53 -1.63 -32.15 32.14
N GLY A 54 -2.51 -33.02 31.63
CA GLY A 54 -2.95 -33.00 30.24
C GLY A 54 -3.61 -31.68 29.86
N VAL A 55 -4.56 -31.20 30.68
CA VAL A 55 -5.25 -29.92 30.46
C VAL A 55 -4.27 -28.74 30.46
N GLN A 56 -3.27 -28.76 31.35
CA GLN A 56 -2.26 -27.70 31.40
C GLN A 56 -1.44 -27.63 30.10
N VAL A 57 -1.02 -28.77 29.56
CA VAL A 57 -0.28 -28.84 28.29
C VAL A 57 -1.12 -28.31 27.13
N PHE A 58 -2.39 -28.74 27.02
CA PHE A 58 -3.27 -28.25 25.97
C PHE A 58 -3.60 -26.75 26.12
N THR A 59 -3.69 -26.26 27.35
CA THR A 59 -3.87 -24.82 27.63
C THR A 59 -2.66 -24.02 27.15
N ALA A 60 -1.44 -24.43 27.50
CA ALA A 60 -0.22 -23.79 27.04
C ALA A 60 -0.07 -23.84 25.51
N LEU A 61 -0.45 -24.97 24.89
CA LEU A 61 -0.46 -25.10 23.43
C LEU A 61 -1.45 -24.13 22.79
N LYS A 62 -2.67 -24.03 23.31
CA LYS A 62 -3.69 -23.08 22.84
C LYS A 62 -3.20 -21.65 22.92
N GLU A 63 -2.64 -21.23 24.06
CA GLU A 63 -2.08 -19.88 24.25
C GLU A 63 -0.90 -19.61 23.30
N SER A 64 -0.08 -20.62 23.01
CA SER A 64 1.00 -20.51 22.03
C SER A 64 0.46 -20.25 20.61
N VAL A 65 -0.57 -20.99 20.19
CA VAL A 65 -1.22 -20.81 18.89
C VAL A 65 -1.88 -19.44 18.78
N GLU A 66 -2.62 -19.02 19.81
CA GLU A 66 -3.28 -17.70 19.83
C GLU A 66 -2.26 -16.55 19.74
N ARG A 67 -1.14 -16.64 20.48
CA ARG A 67 -0.04 -15.67 20.34
C ARG A 67 0.58 -15.68 18.96
N GLY A 68 0.83 -16.86 18.39
CA GLY A 68 1.36 -17.00 17.04
C GLY A 68 0.44 -16.36 16.00
N GLN A 69 -0.86 -16.58 16.11
CA GLN A 69 -1.87 -15.98 15.24
C GLN A 69 -1.89 -14.45 15.36
N ALA A 70 -1.87 -13.90 16.58
CA ALA A 70 -1.84 -12.46 16.80
C ALA A 70 -0.58 -11.82 16.21
N ASN A 71 0.58 -12.45 16.39
CA ASN A 71 1.85 -11.98 15.83
C ASN A 71 1.84 -11.98 14.30
N LEU A 72 1.31 -13.05 13.68
CA LEU A 72 1.18 -13.13 12.22
C LEU A 72 0.29 -12.02 11.67
N ILE A 73 -0.88 -11.80 12.27
CA ILE A 73 -1.83 -10.75 11.86
C ILE A 73 -1.16 -9.37 11.94
N ASN A 74 -0.49 -9.08 13.06
CA ASN A 74 0.20 -7.79 13.25
C ASN A 74 1.31 -7.60 12.21
N THR A 75 2.09 -8.64 11.94
CA THR A 75 3.16 -8.57 10.93
C THR A 75 2.62 -8.27 9.54
N ILE A 76 1.49 -8.88 9.16
CA ILE A 76 0.84 -8.62 7.88
C ILE A 76 0.32 -7.18 7.81
N LYS A 77 -0.34 -6.70 8.88
CA LYS A 77 -0.86 -5.33 8.95
C LYS A 77 0.25 -4.27 8.84
N GLU A 78 1.36 -4.45 9.54
CA GLU A 78 2.47 -3.49 9.48
C GLU A 78 3.16 -3.49 8.11
N LYS A 79 3.33 -4.67 7.50
CA LYS A 79 3.83 -4.78 6.12
C LYS A 79 2.90 -4.08 5.13
N GLN A 80 1.60 -4.33 5.22
CA GLN A 80 0.60 -3.68 4.37
C GLN A 80 0.65 -2.16 4.53
N LYS A 81 0.63 -1.65 5.77
CA LYS A 81 0.69 -0.21 6.06
C LYS A 81 1.93 0.47 5.48
N THR A 82 3.08 -0.22 5.52
CA THR A 82 4.32 0.31 4.95
C THR A 82 4.23 0.44 3.43
N THR A 83 3.69 -0.58 2.75
CA THR A 83 3.49 -0.55 1.30
C THR A 83 2.43 0.46 0.89
N GLU A 84 1.34 0.59 1.64
CA GLU A 84 0.30 1.61 1.41
C GLU A 84 0.89 3.01 1.50
N LYS A 85 1.67 3.30 2.57
CA LYS A 85 2.35 4.60 2.71
C LYS A 85 3.29 4.89 1.53
N GLN A 86 4.07 3.90 1.09
CA GLN A 86 4.94 4.07 -0.07
C GLN A 86 4.14 4.39 -1.34
N ALA A 87 3.01 3.72 -1.56
CA ALA A 87 2.15 4.00 -2.70
C ALA A 87 1.51 5.39 -2.62
N GLU A 88 1.07 5.82 -1.44
CA GLU A 88 0.55 7.18 -1.19
C GLU A 88 1.60 8.25 -1.51
N ASP A 89 2.85 8.05 -1.07
CA ASP A 89 3.95 8.96 -1.35
C ASP A 89 4.22 9.08 -2.87
N PHE A 90 4.23 7.96 -3.60
CA PHE A 90 4.38 7.96 -5.06
C PHE A 90 3.20 8.62 -5.79
N ILE A 91 1.96 8.34 -5.37
CA ILE A 91 0.77 8.96 -5.96
C ILE A 91 0.86 10.48 -5.83
N LYS A 92 1.24 10.97 -4.64
CA LYS A 92 1.38 12.40 -4.38
C LYS A 92 2.44 13.07 -5.28
N GLU A 93 3.57 12.39 -5.50
CA GLU A 93 4.61 12.88 -6.42
C GLU A 93 4.07 12.99 -7.84
N LEU A 94 3.39 11.96 -8.34
CA LEU A 94 2.79 11.95 -9.68
C LEU A 94 1.67 13.00 -9.83
N GLU A 95 0.83 13.20 -8.81
CA GLU A 95 -0.19 14.24 -8.82
C GLU A 95 0.42 15.64 -8.91
N GLN A 96 1.55 15.87 -8.23
CA GLN A 96 2.29 17.12 -8.34
C GLN A 96 2.88 17.30 -9.74
N GLU A 97 3.54 16.27 -10.29
CA GLU A 97 4.07 16.33 -11.66
C GLU A 97 2.99 16.61 -12.70
N ILE A 98 1.82 15.96 -12.58
CA ILE A 98 0.67 16.22 -13.46
C ILE A 98 0.21 17.66 -13.33
N SER A 99 0.15 18.23 -12.12
CA SER A 99 -0.22 19.63 -11.91
C SER A 99 0.78 20.59 -12.58
N GLU A 100 2.08 20.32 -12.46
CA GLU A 100 3.13 21.12 -13.09
C GLU A 100 3.06 21.02 -14.62
N LEU A 101 2.86 19.82 -15.17
CA LEU A 101 2.71 19.59 -16.60
C LEU A 101 1.47 20.29 -17.16
N LYS A 102 0.32 20.20 -16.47
CA LYS A 102 -0.91 20.92 -16.87
C LYS A 102 -0.68 22.43 -16.91
N LYS A 103 0.02 22.98 -15.91
CA LYS A 103 0.37 24.40 -15.88
C LYS A 103 1.23 24.79 -17.08
N ARG A 104 2.33 24.07 -17.32
CA ARG A 104 3.20 24.32 -18.48
C ARG A 104 2.45 24.19 -19.81
N SER A 105 1.55 23.22 -19.94
CA SER A 105 0.72 23.06 -21.14
C SER A 105 -0.13 24.31 -21.39
N SER A 106 -0.80 24.83 -20.36
CA SER A 106 -1.61 26.04 -20.50
C SER A 106 -0.79 27.29 -20.84
N GLU A 107 0.42 27.42 -20.29
CA GLU A 107 1.35 28.51 -20.64
C GLU A 107 1.77 28.43 -22.12
N VAL A 108 2.07 27.23 -22.62
CA VAL A 108 2.41 27.01 -24.03
C VAL A 108 1.21 27.31 -24.94
N GLU A 109 0.01 26.83 -24.60
CA GLU A 109 -1.21 27.12 -25.35
C GLU A 109 -1.49 28.63 -25.43
N GLN A 110 -1.29 29.35 -24.32
CA GLN A 110 -1.44 30.80 -24.30
C GLN A 110 -0.43 31.50 -25.21
N HIS A 111 0.85 31.11 -25.17
CA HIS A 111 1.87 31.70 -26.04
C HIS A 111 1.59 31.45 -27.53
N ILE A 112 1.09 30.26 -27.88
CA ILE A 112 0.68 29.95 -29.26
C ILE A 112 -0.52 30.83 -29.64
N ALA A 113 -1.51 30.98 -28.76
CA ALA A 113 -2.65 31.85 -29.02
C ALA A 113 -2.22 33.32 -29.24
N ASP A 114 -1.33 33.85 -28.40
CA ASP A 114 -0.79 35.20 -28.53
C ASP A 114 -0.03 35.38 -29.87
N PHE A 115 0.81 34.40 -30.24
CA PHE A 115 1.52 34.39 -31.51
C PHE A 115 0.58 34.36 -32.72
N LEU A 116 -0.46 33.52 -32.70
CA LEU A 116 -1.45 33.47 -33.76
C LEU A 116 -2.28 34.74 -33.86
N VAL A 117 -2.57 35.43 -32.75
CA VAL A 117 -3.25 36.74 -32.77
C VAL A 117 -2.39 37.80 -33.44
N LEU A 118 -1.07 37.77 -33.22
CA LEU A 118 -0.11 38.62 -33.92
C LEU A 118 -0.09 38.30 -35.43
N GLU A 119 0.02 37.03 -35.82
CA GLU A 119 0.04 36.64 -37.24
C GLU A 119 -1.27 36.97 -37.98
N ASN A 120 -2.42 36.72 -37.35
CA ASN A 120 -3.72 36.91 -38.00
C ASN A 120 -4.16 38.37 -38.15
N ASN A 121 -3.52 39.31 -37.45
CA ASN A 121 -3.84 40.74 -37.52
C ASN A 121 -2.78 41.60 -38.19
N LEU A 122 -1.58 41.07 -38.46
CA LEU A 122 -0.52 41.85 -39.08
C LEU A 122 -0.81 42.10 -40.57
N ARG A 123 -1.49 43.21 -40.87
CA ARG A 123 -1.87 43.61 -42.23
C ARG A 123 -0.88 44.57 -42.87
N LYS A 124 -0.17 45.35 -42.05
CA LYS A 124 0.74 46.39 -42.52
C LYS A 124 1.98 46.46 -41.64
N VAL A 125 3.14 46.26 -42.27
CA VAL A 125 4.45 46.37 -41.62
C VAL A 125 5.08 47.70 -41.99
N GLY A 126 5.47 48.47 -40.98
CA GLY A 126 6.30 49.66 -41.12
C GLY A 126 7.77 49.28 -40.95
N VAL A 127 8.64 49.80 -41.81
CA VAL A 127 10.09 49.57 -41.74
C VAL A 127 10.78 50.91 -41.53
N PHE A 128 11.55 51.02 -40.45
CA PHE A 128 12.36 52.19 -40.12
C PHE A 128 13.85 51.81 -40.12
N VAL A 129 14.68 52.65 -40.72
CA VAL A 129 16.13 52.44 -40.79
C VAL A 129 16.83 53.66 -40.20
N ASP A 130 17.67 53.45 -39.20
CA ASP A 130 18.60 54.44 -38.66
C ASP A 130 20.03 54.09 -39.11
N TYR A 131 20.64 54.96 -39.90
CA TYR A 131 21.98 54.74 -40.44
C TYR A 131 23.07 54.99 -39.41
N GLU A 132 22.87 55.98 -38.53
CA GLU A 132 23.88 56.40 -37.55
C GLU A 132 23.96 55.37 -36.41
N GLU A 133 22.81 54.92 -35.93
CA GLU A 133 22.72 53.92 -34.86
C GLU A 133 22.82 52.46 -35.37
N GLY A 134 22.87 52.25 -36.69
CA GLY A 134 22.99 50.92 -37.27
C GLY A 134 21.78 50.02 -36.97
N LEU A 135 20.57 50.57 -37.12
CA LEU A 135 19.31 49.97 -36.69
C LEU A 135 18.34 49.75 -37.86
N VAL A 136 17.67 48.61 -37.90
CA VAL A 136 16.47 48.39 -38.74
C VAL A 136 15.35 47.84 -37.88
N SER A 137 14.25 48.57 -37.76
CA SER A 137 13.10 48.22 -36.93
C SER A 137 11.85 47.97 -37.78
N PHE A 138 11.10 46.94 -37.41
CA PHE A 138 9.84 46.53 -38.02
C PHE A 138 8.71 46.76 -37.02
N TYR A 139 7.61 47.37 -37.47
CA TYR A 139 6.45 47.70 -36.64
C TYR A 139 5.17 47.17 -37.26
N ASP A 140 4.25 46.72 -36.42
CA ASP A 140 2.84 46.62 -36.80
C ASP A 140 2.29 48.05 -36.82
N VAL A 141 1.95 48.55 -38.01
CA VAL A 141 1.48 49.93 -38.18
C VAL A 141 0.11 50.12 -37.53
N ASP A 142 -0.74 49.11 -37.57
CA ASP A 142 -2.11 49.23 -37.08
C ASP A 142 -2.15 49.13 -35.54
N ALA A 143 -1.30 48.29 -34.94
CA ALA A 143 -1.14 48.20 -33.49
C ALA A 143 -0.16 49.22 -32.89
N ALA A 144 0.59 49.96 -33.73
CA ALA A 144 1.69 50.84 -33.34
C ALA A 144 2.72 50.14 -32.41
N ALA A 145 2.94 48.84 -32.63
CA ALA A 145 3.78 47.99 -31.79
C ALA A 145 5.07 47.58 -32.54
N LEU A 146 6.20 47.58 -31.83
CA LEU A 146 7.46 47.06 -32.38
C LEU A 146 7.34 45.53 -32.56
N ILE A 147 7.61 45.04 -33.76
CA ILE A 147 7.70 43.61 -34.06
C ILE A 147 9.12 43.13 -33.72
N TYR A 148 10.13 43.77 -34.29
CA TYR A 148 11.53 43.38 -34.12
C TYR A 148 12.50 44.49 -34.53
N SER A 149 13.71 44.49 -34.00
CA SER A 149 14.81 45.38 -34.43
C SER A 149 16.12 44.64 -34.62
N PHE A 150 16.77 44.83 -35.76
CA PHE A 150 18.16 44.47 -35.98
C PHE A 150 19.06 45.62 -35.55
N THR A 151 19.97 45.37 -34.61
CA THR A 151 20.92 46.35 -34.07
C THR A 151 22.35 46.01 -34.47
N GLY A 152 23.25 47.01 -34.46
CA GLY A 152 24.67 46.80 -34.75
C GLY A 152 24.96 46.56 -36.24
N CYS A 153 24.05 46.96 -37.12
CA CYS A 153 24.27 46.95 -38.55
C CYS A 153 25.27 48.05 -38.94
N SER A 154 26.18 47.75 -39.87
CA SER A 154 27.10 48.75 -40.43
C SER A 154 26.70 49.04 -41.87
N PHE A 155 26.06 50.19 -42.11
CA PHE A 155 25.62 50.59 -43.44
C PHE A 155 26.66 51.49 -44.10
N THR A 156 27.36 50.96 -45.08
CA THR A 156 28.37 51.72 -45.85
C THR A 156 27.81 52.31 -47.15
N GLU A 157 26.62 51.86 -47.56
CA GLU A 157 25.98 52.22 -48.82
C GLU A 157 24.47 52.39 -48.65
N LYS A 158 23.82 52.99 -49.66
CA LYS A 158 22.37 53.16 -49.67
C LYS A 158 21.67 51.80 -49.73
N LEU A 159 20.75 51.57 -48.80
CA LEU A 159 19.91 50.38 -48.78
C LEU A 159 18.81 50.46 -49.84
N PHE A 160 18.54 49.32 -50.47
CA PHE A 160 17.45 49.14 -51.41
C PHE A 160 16.54 48.00 -50.92
N PRO A 161 15.22 48.21 -50.90
CA PRO A 161 14.31 47.16 -50.46
C PRO A 161 14.26 46.04 -51.52
N TYR A 162 14.41 44.81 -51.05
CA TYR A 162 14.20 43.60 -51.85
C TYR A 162 12.95 42.90 -51.35
N PHE A 163 11.99 42.68 -52.24
CA PHE A 163 10.75 41.99 -51.91
C PHE A 163 10.68 40.67 -52.67
N ASN A 164 10.53 39.57 -51.93
CA ASN A 164 10.20 38.27 -52.48
C ASN A 164 8.87 37.83 -51.86
N PRO A 165 7.72 38.14 -52.50
CA PRO A 165 6.42 37.86 -51.92
C PRO A 165 6.10 36.36 -51.81
N GLY A 166 6.96 35.45 -52.29
CA GLY A 166 6.72 34.00 -52.25
C GLY A 166 5.89 33.47 -53.42
N ARG A 167 5.76 32.14 -53.52
CA ARG A 167 4.95 31.47 -54.57
C ARG A 167 3.47 31.53 -54.21
N LYS A 168 2.61 31.51 -55.23
CA LYS A 168 1.16 31.36 -55.06
C LYS A 168 0.82 29.87 -55.03
N ASP A 169 0.96 29.25 -53.87
CA ASP A 169 0.57 27.86 -53.65
C ASP A 169 -0.86 27.83 -53.05
N ASP A 170 -1.74 26.97 -53.57
CA ASP A 170 -3.11 26.73 -53.08
C ASP A 170 -4.03 27.96 -52.89
N GLY A 171 -3.75 29.07 -53.57
CA GLY A 171 -4.56 30.30 -53.55
C GLY A 171 -4.14 31.30 -52.46
N GLU A 172 -3.18 30.96 -51.61
CA GLU A 172 -2.56 31.89 -50.68
C GLU A 172 -1.72 32.94 -51.43
N ASN A 173 -1.56 34.13 -50.84
CA ASN A 173 -0.80 35.25 -51.45
C ASN A 173 -1.36 35.73 -52.82
N SER A 174 -2.67 35.61 -53.02
CA SER A 174 -3.33 36.03 -54.27
C SER A 174 -3.38 37.56 -54.47
N ALA A 175 -3.40 38.33 -53.38
CA ALA A 175 -3.45 39.80 -53.40
C ALA A 175 -2.08 40.43 -53.73
N PRO A 176 -2.02 41.61 -54.39
CA PRO A 176 -0.76 42.29 -54.65
C PRO A 176 -0.12 42.82 -53.36
N LEU A 177 1.21 42.77 -53.27
CA LEU A 177 1.96 43.52 -52.26
C LEU A 177 1.78 45.03 -52.53
N ILE A 178 1.21 45.76 -51.57
CA ILE A 178 0.99 47.20 -51.69
C ILE A 178 2.07 47.94 -50.91
N ILE A 179 2.94 48.66 -51.63
CA ILE A 179 3.94 49.54 -51.02
C ILE A 179 3.33 50.94 -50.91
N SER A 180 3.15 51.40 -49.68
CA SER A 180 2.64 52.75 -49.40
C SER A 180 3.80 53.69 -49.03
N PRO A 181 3.97 54.83 -49.71
CA PRO A 181 4.99 55.80 -49.32
C PRO A 181 4.65 56.39 -47.95
N VAL A 182 5.65 56.51 -47.08
CA VAL A 182 5.51 57.25 -45.83
C VAL A 182 5.41 58.74 -46.17
N ARG A 183 4.32 59.40 -45.77
CA ARG A 183 4.20 60.85 -45.88
C ARG A 183 5.05 61.47 -44.77
N VAL A 184 6.19 62.03 -45.13
CA VAL A 184 6.98 62.88 -44.24
C VAL A 184 6.37 64.28 -44.36
N ASN A 185 5.74 64.76 -43.28
CA ASN A 185 5.26 66.15 -43.18
C ASN A 185 6.43 67.09 -42.90
#